data_AF-A0A847LKM2-F1
#
_entry.id   AF-A0A847LKM2-F1
#
_cell.length_a   1.000
_cell.length_b   1.000
_cell.length_c   1.000
_cell.angle_alpha   90.00
_cell.angle_beta   90.00
_cell.angle_gamma   90.00
#
_symmetry.space_group_name_H-M   'P 1'
#
loop_
_entity.id
_entity.type
_entity.pdbx_description
1 polymer ?
#
loop_
_entity_poly.entity_id
_entity_poly.type
_entity_poly.pdbx_seq_one_letter_code
_entity_poly.pdbx_strand_id
1 'polypeptide(L)'
;MRAVEAARELGLPTIGLTGGKDSQLATLAEVTLRVPSTQTPRVQEIHALLIHSLCRGIEEELFPREGVPVLPPGKLVPPDRIDELARAIAPFRSVFTNGCFDVLHPGHVALLQDARATGDLLVLGLNTDESVRRLKGPSRPLHAFADRAAVLAALEAVDFVVGFGEDTPLELIRRLSPKVLVKGGDYTRDTIVGADWVETHGGEVKVFPLLGTHSTTRILQGHGSKQDA
;
A
#
# COMPACT_ATOMS: atom_id res chain seq x y z
N MET A 1 26.12 -35.49 -12.74
CA MET A 1 26.79 -36.59 -12.01
C MET A 1 27.82 -36.04 -11.04
N ARG A 2 28.92 -35.40 -11.52
CA ARG A 2 29.91 -34.73 -10.65
C ARG A 2 29.34 -33.78 -9.60
N ALA A 3 28.26 -33.04 -9.92
CA ALA A 3 27.60 -32.16 -8.96
C ALA A 3 26.93 -32.92 -7.79
N VAL A 4 26.34 -34.08 -8.05
CA VAL A 4 25.72 -34.93 -7.03
C VAL A 4 26.79 -35.58 -6.16
N GLU A 5 27.88 -36.05 -6.77
CA GLU A 5 29.04 -36.60 -6.07
C GLU A 5 29.67 -35.54 -5.15
N ALA A 6 29.93 -34.33 -5.65
CA ALA A 6 30.47 -33.23 -4.86
C ALA A 6 29.53 -32.81 -3.72
N ALA A 7 28.22 -32.74 -3.96
CA ALA A 7 27.24 -32.46 -2.91
C ALA A 7 27.27 -33.53 -1.81
N ARG A 8 27.40 -34.80 -2.19
CA ARG A 8 27.50 -35.92 -1.27
C ARG A 8 28.78 -35.90 -0.43
N GLU A 9 29.91 -35.55 -1.03
CA GLU A 9 31.19 -35.35 -0.32
C GLU A 9 31.09 -34.22 0.72
N LEU A 10 30.27 -33.20 0.46
CA LEU A 10 29.99 -32.10 1.36
C LEU A 10 28.86 -32.39 2.37
N GLY A 11 28.27 -33.59 2.34
CA GLY A 11 27.12 -33.95 3.20
C GLY A 11 25.85 -33.14 2.92
N LEU A 12 25.72 -32.57 1.72
CA LEU A 12 24.55 -31.81 1.30
C LEU A 12 23.46 -32.73 0.76
N PRO A 13 22.18 -32.49 1.09
CA PRO A 13 21.08 -33.27 0.54
C PRO A 13 20.95 -33.04 -0.96
N THR A 14 20.57 -34.09 -1.71
CA THR A 14 20.50 -34.02 -3.18
C THR A 14 19.10 -34.33 -3.71
N ILE A 15 18.57 -33.40 -4.51
CA ILE A 15 17.29 -33.55 -5.22
C ILE A 15 17.56 -33.59 -6.73
N GLY A 16 17.18 -34.69 -7.38
CA GLY A 16 17.27 -34.89 -8.82
C GLY A 16 15.94 -34.55 -9.51
N LEU A 17 15.97 -33.71 -10.53
CA LEU A 17 14.81 -33.41 -11.37
C LEU A 17 14.95 -34.15 -12.71
N THR A 18 14.01 -35.04 -13.04
CA THR A 18 14.08 -35.85 -14.26
C THR A 18 12.79 -35.80 -15.06
N GLY A 19 12.86 -36.14 -16.35
CA GLY A 19 11.68 -36.47 -17.16
C GLY A 19 11.27 -37.93 -17.02
N GLY A 20 10.35 -38.38 -17.87
CA GLY A 20 9.79 -39.74 -17.87
C GLY A 20 10.72 -40.82 -18.43
N LYS A 21 11.88 -40.43 -18.99
CA LYS A 21 12.94 -41.37 -19.38
C LYS A 21 13.80 -41.70 -18.16
N ASP A 22 14.30 -42.93 -18.12
CA ASP A 22 15.30 -43.32 -17.12
C ASP A 22 16.56 -42.48 -17.26
N SER A 23 17.14 -42.12 -16.12
CA SER A 23 18.35 -41.31 -16.07
C SER A 23 19.21 -41.76 -14.90
N GLN A 24 20.53 -41.68 -15.09
CA GLN A 24 21.48 -41.99 -14.01
C GLN A 24 21.35 -41.02 -12.83
N LEU A 25 20.83 -39.80 -13.07
CA LEU A 25 20.53 -38.85 -12.01
C LEU A 25 19.46 -39.39 -11.04
N ALA A 26 18.45 -40.10 -11.56
CA ALA A 26 17.38 -40.67 -10.74
C ALA A 26 17.88 -41.72 -9.73
N THR A 27 19.00 -42.36 -10.03
CA THR A 27 19.64 -43.36 -9.15
C THR A 27 20.68 -42.78 -8.21
N LEU A 28 21.23 -41.59 -8.52
CA LEU A 28 22.27 -40.98 -7.69
C LEU A 28 21.75 -39.97 -6.68
N ALA A 29 20.66 -39.26 -6.99
CA ALA A 29 20.06 -38.31 -6.07
C ALA A 29 19.33 -39.04 -4.94
N GLU A 30 19.37 -38.48 -3.73
CA GLU A 30 18.66 -39.03 -2.57
C GLU A 30 17.14 -38.96 -2.73
N VAL A 31 16.65 -37.87 -3.31
CA VAL A 31 15.26 -37.68 -3.69
C VAL A 31 15.19 -37.37 -5.16
N THR A 32 14.30 -38.05 -5.89
CA THR A 32 14.07 -37.77 -7.32
C THR A 32 12.64 -37.33 -7.57
N LEU A 33 12.46 -36.14 -8.12
CA LEU A 33 11.17 -35.65 -8.62
C LEU A 33 11.08 -35.92 -10.12
N ARG A 34 10.31 -36.94 -10.48
CA ARG A 34 10.13 -37.38 -11.87
C ARG A 34 8.89 -36.74 -12.49
N VAL A 35 9.10 -35.98 -13.56
CA VAL A 35 8.02 -35.47 -14.39
C VAL A 35 7.53 -36.58 -15.34
N PRO A 36 6.24 -36.91 -15.38
CA PRO A 36 5.68 -37.98 -16.22
C PRO A 36 5.55 -37.55 -17.69
N SER A 37 6.63 -37.03 -18.29
CA SER A 37 6.67 -36.63 -19.69
C SER A 37 8.05 -36.90 -20.30
N THR A 38 8.08 -37.35 -21.55
CA THR A 38 9.32 -37.51 -22.33
C THR A 38 9.58 -36.31 -23.25
N GLN A 39 8.65 -35.35 -23.32
CA GLN A 39 8.77 -34.16 -24.14
C GLN A 39 9.55 -33.09 -23.39
N THR A 40 10.73 -32.72 -23.88
CA THR A 40 11.61 -31.74 -23.24
C THR A 40 10.90 -30.43 -22.86
N PRO A 41 10.06 -29.81 -23.71
CA PRO A 41 9.37 -28.56 -23.34
C PRO A 41 8.48 -28.72 -22.10
N ARG A 42 7.67 -29.79 -22.04
CA ARG A 42 6.78 -30.07 -20.90
C ARG A 42 7.55 -30.43 -19.63
N VAL A 43 8.67 -31.15 -19.79
CA VAL A 43 9.56 -31.48 -18.66
C VAL A 43 10.13 -30.19 -18.06
N GLN A 44 10.61 -29.27 -18.90
CA GLN A 44 11.16 -27.99 -18.45
C GLN A 44 10.11 -27.09 -17.79
N GLU A 45 8.89 -27.03 -18.34
CA GLU A 45 7.77 -26.27 -17.76
C GLU A 45 7.44 -26.75 -16.33
N ILE A 46 7.34 -28.06 -16.13
CA ILE A 46 7.04 -28.64 -14.82
C ILE A 46 8.25 -28.51 -13.88
N HIS A 47 9.47 -28.68 -14.38
CA HIS A 47 10.69 -28.45 -13.58
C HIS A 47 10.77 -27.01 -13.08
N ALA A 48 10.44 -26.02 -13.90
CA ALA A 48 10.41 -24.62 -13.48
C ALA A 48 9.44 -24.43 -12.30
N LEU A 49 8.22 -24.96 -12.40
CA LEU A 49 7.25 -24.92 -11.30
C LEU A 49 7.79 -25.58 -10.02
N LEU A 50 8.33 -26.80 -10.13
CA LEU A 50 8.87 -27.54 -8.98
C LEU A 50 10.03 -26.79 -8.31
N ILE A 51 10.94 -26.23 -9.10
CA ILE A 51 12.06 -25.43 -8.59
C ILE A 51 11.52 -24.22 -7.83
N HIS A 52 10.59 -23.47 -8.41
CA HIS A 52 10.02 -22.30 -7.74
C HIS A 52 9.26 -22.65 -6.46
N SER A 53 8.52 -23.77 -6.44
CA SER A 53 7.87 -24.26 -5.22
C SER A 53 8.87 -24.66 -4.13
N LEU A 54 9.97 -25.33 -4.50
CA LEU A 54 11.03 -25.71 -3.57
C LEU A 54 11.76 -24.47 -3.03
N CYS A 55 12.18 -23.55 -3.91
CA CYS A 55 12.81 -22.29 -3.51
C CYS A 55 11.92 -21.52 -2.54
N ARG A 56 10.61 -21.41 -2.83
CA ARG A 56 9.66 -20.76 -1.94
C ARG A 56 9.59 -21.45 -0.57
N GLY A 57 9.48 -22.77 -0.52
CA GLY A 57 9.45 -23.51 0.75
C GLY A 57 10.74 -23.34 1.57
N ILE A 58 11.90 -23.35 0.89
CA ILE A 58 13.21 -23.09 1.51
C ILE A 58 13.29 -21.65 2.03
N GLU A 59 12.82 -20.67 1.25
CA GLU A 59 12.76 -19.27 1.68
C GLU A 59 11.84 -19.09 2.89
N GLU A 60 10.67 -19.72 2.90
CA GLU A 60 9.73 -19.65 4.01
C GLU A 60 10.29 -20.28 5.30
N GLU A 61 11.10 -21.34 5.19
CA GLU A 61 11.74 -22.00 6.33
C GLU A 61 13.00 -21.27 6.84
N LEU A 62 13.86 -20.81 5.92
CA LEU A 62 15.12 -20.13 6.26
C LEU A 62 14.93 -18.66 6.60
N PHE A 63 13.95 -18.02 5.97
CA PHE A 63 13.57 -16.62 6.18
C PHE A 63 12.09 -16.57 6.58
N PRO A 64 11.72 -17.16 7.73
CA PRO A 64 10.35 -17.12 8.21
C PRO A 64 9.92 -15.66 8.28
N ARG A 65 8.81 -15.35 7.60
CA ARG A 65 8.20 -14.01 7.60
C ARG A 65 7.53 -13.71 8.95
N GLU A 66 8.16 -14.09 10.06
CA GLU A 66 7.74 -13.64 11.37
C GLU A 66 8.05 -12.14 11.47
N GLY A 67 6.98 -11.34 11.52
CA GLY A 67 7.09 -9.90 11.73
C GLY A 67 7.30 -9.04 10.49
N VAL A 68 7.35 -9.59 9.27
CA VAL A 68 7.20 -8.77 8.05
C VAL A 68 5.70 -8.54 7.84
N PRO A 69 5.18 -7.33 8.07
CA PRO A 69 3.76 -7.12 7.99
C PRO A 69 3.30 -7.21 6.53
N VAL A 70 2.29 -8.04 6.28
CA VAL A 70 1.67 -8.13 4.97
C VAL A 70 0.76 -6.92 4.82
N LEU A 71 1.14 -6.02 3.92
CA LEU A 71 0.29 -4.90 3.54
C LEU A 71 -0.96 -5.40 2.79
N PRO A 72 -2.13 -4.76 2.97
CA PRO A 72 -3.33 -5.12 2.23
C PRO A 72 -3.11 -5.09 0.71
N PRO A 73 -3.68 -6.04 -0.06
CA PRO A 73 -3.46 -6.14 -1.51
C PRO A 73 -4.11 -5.00 -2.31
N GLY A 74 -4.99 -4.21 -1.67
CA GLY A 74 -5.68 -3.08 -2.27
C GLY A 74 -5.52 -1.83 -1.42
N LYS A 75 -5.64 -0.67 -2.06
CA LYS A 75 -5.47 0.63 -1.41
C LYS A 75 -6.70 1.05 -0.59
N LEU A 76 -7.89 0.58 -0.94
CA LEU A 76 -9.11 0.87 -0.17
C LEU A 76 -9.18 -0.04 1.05
N VAL A 77 -9.11 0.55 2.23
CA VAL A 77 -9.11 -0.21 3.49
C VAL A 77 -10.49 -0.08 4.15
N PRO A 78 -11.21 -1.21 4.33
CA PRO A 78 -12.52 -1.17 4.95
C PRO A 78 -12.41 -0.90 6.47
N PRO A 79 -13.46 -0.32 7.10
CA PRO A 79 -13.38 0.14 8.49
C PRO A 79 -12.99 -0.92 9.53
N ASP A 80 -13.38 -2.18 9.30
CA ASP A 80 -13.10 -3.35 10.14
C ASP A 80 -11.63 -3.83 10.04
N ARG A 81 -10.87 -3.33 9.05
CA ARG A 81 -9.47 -3.71 8.80
C ARG A 81 -8.47 -2.61 9.14
N ILE A 82 -8.92 -1.48 9.69
CA ILE A 82 -8.03 -0.35 10.04
C ILE A 82 -6.97 -0.77 11.07
N ASP A 83 -7.32 -1.58 12.07
CA ASP A 83 -6.35 -1.99 13.10
C ASP A 83 -5.34 -3.02 12.57
N GLU A 84 -5.73 -3.78 11.55
CA GLU A 84 -4.78 -4.62 10.81
C GLU A 84 -3.82 -3.77 9.98
N LEU A 85 -4.34 -2.76 9.26
CA LEU A 85 -3.49 -1.80 8.56
C LEU A 85 -2.53 -1.13 9.54
N ALA A 86 -2.99 -0.69 10.71
CA ALA A 86 -2.16 -0.04 11.73
C ALA A 86 -0.98 -0.94 12.16
N ARG A 87 -1.25 -2.22 12.45
CA ARG A 87 -0.19 -3.20 12.73
C ARG A 87 0.73 -3.39 11.53
N ALA A 88 0.16 -3.41 10.33
CA ALA A 88 0.89 -3.64 9.10
C ALA A 88 1.85 -2.48 8.74
N ILE A 89 1.45 -1.24 9.00
CA ILE A 89 2.25 -0.06 8.68
C ILE A 89 3.20 0.35 9.81
N ALA A 90 3.11 -0.25 11.00
CA ALA A 90 3.87 0.12 12.18
C ALA A 90 5.42 0.18 11.99
N PRO A 91 6.07 -0.74 11.26
CA PRO A 91 7.52 -0.67 11.04
C PRO A 91 7.93 0.32 9.94
N PHE A 92 6.98 0.90 9.20
CA PHE A 92 7.25 1.87 8.15
C PHE A 92 7.21 3.30 8.71
N ARG A 93 7.91 4.22 8.06
CA ARG A 93 7.72 5.67 8.23
C ARG A 93 6.42 6.09 7.54
N SER A 94 5.29 5.70 8.12
CA SER A 94 3.96 5.97 7.57
C SER A 94 3.62 7.46 7.64
N VAL A 95 3.20 7.99 6.49
CA VAL A 95 2.71 9.36 6.34
C VAL A 95 1.19 9.33 6.38
N PHE A 96 0.59 10.30 7.06
CA PHE A 96 -0.86 10.50 7.08
C PHE A 96 -1.23 11.91 6.66
N THR A 97 -2.24 12.01 5.80
CA THR A 97 -2.97 13.25 5.56
C THR A 97 -4.46 12.98 5.47
N ASN A 98 -5.30 14.01 5.49
CA ASN A 98 -6.74 13.84 5.37
C ASN A 98 -7.43 15.02 4.72
N GLY A 99 -8.64 14.78 4.23
CA GLY A 99 -9.52 15.81 3.71
C GLY A 99 -10.74 15.22 3.00
N CYS A 100 -11.58 16.12 2.48
CA CYS A 100 -12.79 15.71 1.76
C CYS A 100 -12.50 15.28 0.32
N PHE A 101 -11.51 15.90 -0.34
CA PHE A 101 -11.14 15.68 -1.75
C PHE A 101 -12.35 15.57 -2.70
N ASP A 102 -13.27 16.54 -2.57
CA ASP A 102 -14.54 16.52 -3.28
C ASP A 102 -14.35 16.65 -4.80
N VAL A 103 -13.73 17.74 -5.25
CA VAL A 103 -13.26 17.89 -6.64
C VAL A 103 -11.75 17.98 -6.62
N LEU A 104 -11.07 16.99 -7.20
CA LEU A 104 -9.62 17.00 -7.34
C LEU A 104 -9.15 18.10 -8.28
N HIS A 105 -7.98 18.63 -7.98
CA HIS A 105 -7.30 19.65 -8.76
C HIS A 105 -5.79 19.52 -8.55
N PRO A 106 -4.95 20.18 -9.37
CA PRO A 106 -3.50 20.02 -9.30
C PRO A 106 -2.90 20.28 -7.91
N GLY A 107 -3.42 21.25 -7.16
CA GLY A 107 -2.99 21.49 -5.77
C GLY A 107 -3.16 20.29 -4.83
N HIS A 108 -4.22 19.47 -4.98
CA HIS A 108 -4.37 18.23 -4.21
C HIS A 108 -3.33 17.19 -4.62
N VAL A 109 -3.09 17.04 -5.92
CA VAL A 109 -2.11 16.06 -6.43
C VAL A 109 -0.71 16.40 -5.94
N ALA A 110 -0.31 17.67 -6.02
CA ALA A 110 0.98 18.12 -5.54
C ALA A 110 1.13 17.93 -4.02
N LEU A 111 0.11 18.28 -3.22
CA LEU A 111 0.12 18.02 -1.78
C LEU A 111 0.30 16.53 -1.46
N LEU A 112 -0.39 15.64 -2.19
CA LEU A 112 -0.28 14.19 -1.98
C LEU A 112 1.11 13.67 -2.39
N GLN A 113 1.69 14.21 -3.47
CA GLN A 113 3.05 13.88 -3.90
C GLN A 113 4.10 14.33 -2.88
N ASP A 114 3.99 15.58 -2.40
CA ASP A 114 4.87 16.13 -1.37
C ASP A 114 4.72 15.34 -0.07
N ALA A 115 3.50 14.99 0.33
CA ALA A 115 3.26 14.13 1.49
C ALA A 115 3.93 12.77 1.32
N ARG A 116 3.71 12.09 0.18
CA ARG A 116 4.27 10.76 -0.10
C ARG A 116 5.79 10.75 -0.08
N ALA A 117 6.44 11.84 -0.47
CA ALA A 117 7.90 11.99 -0.46
C ALA A 117 8.51 12.08 0.95
N THR A 118 7.69 12.24 2.01
CA THR A 118 8.19 12.40 3.39
C THR A 118 8.35 11.09 4.17
N GLY A 119 7.99 9.95 3.59
CA GLY A 119 8.07 8.64 4.23
C GLY A 119 7.92 7.48 3.26
N ASP A 120 7.71 6.29 3.82
CA ASP A 120 7.75 5.03 3.06
C ASP A 120 6.41 4.72 2.38
N LEU A 121 5.31 5.21 2.95
CA LEU A 121 3.94 5.05 2.44
C LEU A 121 3.03 6.19 2.89
N LEU A 122 1.97 6.47 2.13
CA LEU A 122 0.94 7.47 2.44
C LEU A 122 -0.42 6.82 2.69
N VAL A 123 -0.94 6.99 3.91
CA VAL A 123 -2.32 6.71 4.28
C VAL A 123 -3.15 8.00 4.21
N LEU A 124 -4.19 7.98 3.38
CA LEU A 124 -5.10 9.09 3.20
C LEU A 124 -6.41 8.85 3.97
N GLY A 125 -6.66 9.66 5.00
CA GLY A 125 -7.96 9.75 5.64
C GLY A 125 -8.97 10.51 4.77
N LEU A 126 -10.06 9.85 4.38
CA LEU A 126 -11.11 10.44 3.55
C LEU A 126 -12.41 10.59 4.35
N ASN A 127 -12.94 11.81 4.43
CA ASN A 127 -14.22 12.07 5.10
C ASN A 127 -15.38 11.32 4.38
N THR A 128 -16.26 10.68 5.14
CA THR A 128 -17.53 10.15 4.62
C THR A 128 -18.47 11.27 4.18
N ASP A 129 -19.50 10.95 3.40
CA ASP A 129 -20.45 11.95 2.89
C ASP A 129 -21.17 12.69 4.02
N GLU A 130 -21.48 12.00 5.12
CA GLU A 130 -22.09 12.60 6.30
C GLU A 130 -21.14 13.57 7.02
N SER A 131 -19.87 13.19 7.18
CA SER A 131 -18.84 14.06 7.75
C SER A 131 -18.68 15.33 6.89
N VAL A 132 -18.63 15.18 5.56
CA VAL A 132 -18.56 16.33 4.65
C VAL A 132 -19.81 17.21 4.73
N ARG A 133 -21.01 16.62 4.82
CA ARG A 133 -22.27 17.38 4.99
C ARG A 133 -22.26 18.24 6.25
N ARG A 134 -21.79 17.71 7.38
CA ARG A 134 -21.68 18.47 8.64
C ARG A 134 -20.64 19.58 8.55
N LEU A 135 -19.51 19.32 7.90
CA LEU A 135 -18.41 20.28 7.77
C LEU A 135 -18.66 21.40 6.76
N LYS A 136 -19.32 21.10 5.63
CA LYS A 136 -19.44 22.03 4.49
C LYS A 136 -20.87 22.40 4.12
N GLY A 137 -21.86 21.82 4.80
CA GLY A 137 -23.28 22.03 4.56
C GLY A 137 -23.93 20.95 3.68
N PRO A 138 -25.27 20.98 3.56
CA PRO A 138 -26.05 19.89 2.98
C PRO A 138 -25.85 19.70 1.47
N SER A 139 -25.33 20.71 0.77
CA SER A 139 -25.06 20.65 -0.68
C SER A 139 -23.74 19.96 -1.04
N ARG A 140 -23.02 19.42 -0.05
CA ARG A 140 -21.73 18.73 -0.21
C ARG A 140 -21.79 17.35 0.42
N PRO A 141 -20.99 16.36 -0.04
CA PRO A 141 -20.08 16.43 -1.19
C PRO A 141 -20.84 16.39 -2.52
N LEU A 142 -20.16 16.77 -3.61
CA LEU A 142 -20.67 16.59 -4.98
C LEU A 142 -20.51 15.15 -5.46
N HIS A 143 -19.41 14.51 -5.06
CA HIS A 143 -19.12 13.13 -5.38
C HIS A 143 -19.28 12.25 -4.14
N ALA A 144 -19.94 11.11 -4.29
CA ALA A 144 -20.11 10.15 -3.21
C ALA A 144 -18.76 9.64 -2.71
N PHE A 145 -18.72 9.15 -1.48
CA PHE A 145 -17.50 8.62 -0.86
C PHE A 145 -16.81 7.58 -1.74
N ALA A 146 -17.57 6.65 -2.32
CA ALA A 146 -17.04 5.60 -3.17
C ALA A 146 -16.30 6.15 -4.41
N ASP A 147 -16.85 7.16 -5.07
CA ASP A 147 -16.25 7.78 -6.26
C ASP A 147 -14.96 8.51 -5.90
N ARG A 148 -15.00 9.31 -4.83
CA ARG A 148 -13.82 10.03 -4.32
C ARG A 148 -12.71 9.05 -3.93
N ALA A 149 -13.06 7.99 -3.22
CA ALA A 149 -12.12 6.96 -2.79
C ALA A 149 -11.49 6.23 -3.98
N ALA A 150 -12.29 5.86 -5.00
CA ALA A 150 -11.80 5.19 -6.18
C ALA A 150 -10.77 6.04 -6.95
N VAL A 151 -11.07 7.33 -7.17
CA VAL A 151 -10.14 8.24 -7.85
C VAL A 151 -8.85 8.43 -7.04
N LEU A 152 -8.96 8.63 -5.73
CA LEU A 152 -7.81 8.79 -4.84
C LEU A 152 -6.93 7.54 -4.78
N ALA A 153 -7.54 6.35 -4.72
CA ALA A 153 -6.81 5.09 -4.75
C ALA A 153 -6.06 4.89 -6.07
N ALA A 154 -6.57 5.42 -7.19
CA ALA A 154 -5.87 5.35 -8.47
C ALA A 154 -4.60 6.22 -8.53
N LEU A 155 -4.42 7.19 -7.62
CA LEU A 155 -3.24 8.04 -7.61
C LEU A 155 -2.00 7.27 -7.14
N GLU A 156 -0.90 7.43 -7.85
CA GLU A 156 0.38 6.79 -7.54
C GLU A 156 0.87 7.14 -6.14
N ALA A 157 0.72 8.42 -5.73
CA ALA A 157 1.18 8.91 -4.45
C ALA A 157 0.44 8.35 -3.23
N VAL A 158 -0.72 7.70 -3.41
CA VAL A 158 -1.58 7.23 -2.31
C VAL A 158 -1.43 5.72 -2.17
N ASP A 159 -0.95 5.23 -1.02
CA ASP A 159 -0.81 3.79 -0.76
C ASP A 159 -2.09 3.21 -0.14
N PHE A 160 -2.74 3.94 0.76
CA PHE A 160 -4.01 3.51 1.36
C PHE A 160 -5.01 4.66 1.49
N VAL A 161 -6.30 4.37 1.34
CA VAL A 161 -7.41 5.27 1.62
C VAL A 161 -8.27 4.65 2.70
N VAL A 162 -8.50 5.41 3.77
CA VAL A 162 -9.29 5.00 4.92
C VAL A 162 -10.42 5.99 5.14
N GLY A 163 -11.66 5.52 5.17
CA GLY A 163 -12.82 6.35 5.45
C GLY A 163 -12.95 6.68 6.94
N PHE A 164 -13.30 7.91 7.29
CA PHE A 164 -13.66 8.30 8.66
C PHE A 164 -14.89 9.22 8.68
N GLY A 165 -15.74 9.01 9.70
CA GLY A 165 -17.06 9.62 9.79
C GLY A 165 -17.16 10.73 10.82
N GLU A 166 -16.15 10.88 11.67
CA GLU A 166 -16.04 11.87 12.73
C GLU A 166 -15.84 13.28 12.17
N ASP A 167 -16.03 14.31 13.01
CA ASP A 167 -15.81 15.71 12.63
C ASP A 167 -14.33 16.05 12.49
N THR A 168 -13.47 15.27 13.14
CA THR A 168 -12.01 15.42 13.07
C THR A 168 -11.34 14.07 12.86
N PRO A 169 -10.14 14.03 12.26
CA PRO A 169 -9.42 12.78 12.01
C PRO A 169 -8.74 12.19 13.26
N LEU A 170 -8.96 12.75 14.46
CA LEU A 170 -8.17 12.43 15.66
C LEU A 170 -8.20 10.95 16.02
N GLU A 171 -9.38 10.33 16.01
CA GLU A 171 -9.52 8.91 16.34
C GLU A 171 -8.84 8.01 15.31
N LEU A 172 -8.90 8.38 14.03
CA LEU A 172 -8.18 7.66 12.99
C LEU A 172 -6.66 7.81 13.14
N ILE A 173 -6.19 9.01 13.49
CA ILE A 173 -4.77 9.27 13.79
C ILE A 173 -4.31 8.43 14.98
N ARG A 174 -5.10 8.32 16.04
CA ARG A 174 -4.80 7.48 17.21
C ARG A 174 -4.64 6.01 16.84
N ARG A 175 -5.59 5.48 16.07
CA ARG A 175 -5.58 4.07 15.62
C ARG A 175 -4.39 3.76 14.73
N LEU A 176 -4.08 4.63 13.77
CA LEU A 176 -2.99 4.41 12.81
C LEU A 176 -1.61 4.76 13.38
N SER A 177 -1.55 5.70 14.33
CA SER A 177 -0.31 6.25 14.91
C SER A 177 0.80 6.52 13.88
N PRO A 178 0.54 7.39 12.88
CA PRO A 178 1.47 7.66 11.79
C PRO A 178 2.75 8.32 12.28
N LYS A 179 3.86 8.13 11.55
CA LYS A 179 5.16 8.74 11.86
C LYS A 179 5.31 10.15 11.32
N VAL A 180 4.53 10.51 10.29
CA VAL A 180 4.50 11.87 9.74
C VAL A 180 3.04 12.28 9.53
N LEU A 181 2.65 13.43 10.08
CA LEU A 181 1.36 14.05 9.81
C LEU A 181 1.55 15.23 8.85
N VAL A 182 0.92 15.17 7.69
CA VAL A 182 1.01 16.21 6.66
C VAL A 182 -0.29 17.00 6.56
N LYS A 183 -0.18 18.32 6.57
CA LYS A 183 -1.27 19.26 6.28
C LYS A 183 -0.86 20.24 5.17
N GLY A 184 -1.81 20.58 4.30
CA GLY A 184 -1.62 21.61 3.28
C GLY A 184 -2.31 22.92 3.70
N GLY A 185 -1.66 24.06 3.49
CA GLY A 185 -2.22 25.40 3.70
C GLY A 185 -1.59 26.16 4.85
N ASP A 186 -2.25 27.25 5.24
CA ASP A 186 -1.74 28.20 6.24
C ASP A 186 -2.06 27.76 7.68
N TYR A 187 -1.92 26.47 7.95
CA TYR A 187 -2.12 25.93 9.30
C TYR A 187 -0.91 26.26 10.18
N THR A 188 -1.18 26.76 11.38
CA THR A 188 -0.19 26.80 12.46
C THR A 188 -0.20 25.45 13.18
N ARG A 189 0.96 25.03 13.69
CA ARG A 189 1.13 23.75 14.40
C ARG A 189 0.04 23.49 15.44
N ASP A 190 -0.28 24.53 16.22
CA ASP A 190 -1.25 24.47 17.33
C ASP A 190 -2.71 24.27 16.86
N THR A 191 -2.98 24.46 15.57
CA THR A 191 -4.32 24.28 14.98
C THR A 191 -4.51 22.91 14.31
N ILE A 192 -3.45 22.10 14.23
CA ILE A 192 -3.48 20.82 13.53
C ILE A 192 -3.99 19.73 14.48
N VAL A 193 -5.22 19.28 14.24
CA VAL A 193 -5.79 18.15 14.98
C VAL A 193 -4.91 16.91 14.82
N GLY A 194 -4.48 16.35 15.95
CA GLY A 194 -3.63 15.15 16.03
C GLY A 194 -2.13 15.43 16.07
N ALA A 195 -1.69 16.70 15.99
CA ALA A 195 -0.29 17.07 16.12
C ALA A 195 0.32 16.58 17.43
N ASP A 196 -0.32 16.89 18.57
CA ASP A 196 0.15 16.48 19.89
C ASP A 196 0.30 14.95 20.01
N TRP A 197 -0.66 14.19 19.47
CA TRP A 197 -0.58 12.73 19.48
C TRP A 197 0.63 12.23 18.70
N VAL A 198 0.79 12.69 17.46
CA VAL A 198 1.88 12.22 16.59
C VAL A 198 3.24 12.54 17.19
N GLU A 199 3.42 13.73 17.74
CA GLU A 199 4.70 14.15 18.31
C GLU A 199 5.04 13.43 19.62
N THR A 200 4.06 13.25 20.51
CA THR A 200 4.25 12.47 21.75
C THR A 200 4.53 10.99 21.50
N HIS A 201 4.18 10.48 20.31
CA HIS A 201 4.46 9.11 19.87
C HIS A 201 5.67 9.01 18.92
N GLY A 202 6.53 10.03 18.92
CA GLY A 202 7.82 10.03 18.22
C GLY A 202 7.73 10.28 16.71
N GLY A 203 6.59 10.79 16.23
CA GLY A 203 6.41 11.27 14.86
C GLY A 203 6.66 12.77 14.73
N GLU A 204 6.43 13.29 13.53
CA GLU A 204 6.59 14.72 13.21
C GLU A 204 5.39 15.28 12.43
N VAL A 205 5.20 16.59 12.49
CA VAL A 205 4.17 17.30 11.72
C VAL A 205 4.83 18.15 10.63
N LYS A 206 4.34 18.06 9.40
CA LYS A 206 4.79 18.86 8.25
C LYS A 206 3.64 19.63 7.64
N VAL A 207 3.91 20.90 7.34
CA VAL A 207 2.96 21.79 6.67
C VAL A 207 3.53 22.19 5.32
N PHE A 208 2.78 21.95 4.26
CA PHE A 208 3.15 22.37 2.91
C PHE A 208 2.28 23.55 2.47
N PRO A 209 2.85 24.56 1.79
CA PRO A 209 2.06 25.64 1.21
C PRO A 209 1.12 25.10 0.14
N LEU A 210 -0.08 25.68 0.03
CA LEU A 210 -1.00 25.31 -1.05
C LEU A 210 -0.50 25.87 -2.38
N LEU A 211 -0.43 25.01 -3.39
CA LEU A 211 -0.12 25.42 -4.76
C LEU A 211 -1.28 26.19 -5.39
N GLY A 212 -1.15 27.53 -5.42
CA GLY A 212 -1.94 28.47 -6.20
C GLY A 212 -3.37 28.72 -5.72
N THR A 213 -4.11 29.53 -6.47
CA THR A 213 -5.53 29.86 -6.23
C THR A 213 -6.49 28.76 -6.67
N HIS A 214 -6.14 27.48 -6.54
CA HIS A 214 -7.03 26.38 -6.94
C HIS A 214 -7.76 25.86 -5.71
N SER A 215 -9.03 26.22 -5.58
CA SER A 215 -9.94 25.61 -4.59
C SER A 215 -11.13 25.01 -5.34
N THR A 216 -11.65 23.89 -4.83
CA THR A 216 -12.87 23.26 -5.35
C THR A 216 -14.01 24.28 -5.53
N THR A 217 -14.14 25.23 -4.60
CA THR A 217 -15.13 26.31 -4.66
C THR A 217 -14.94 27.21 -5.88
N ARG A 218 -13.69 27.54 -6.24
CA ARG A 218 -13.40 28.44 -7.37
C ARG A 218 -13.57 27.73 -8.72
N ILE A 219 -13.25 26.45 -8.83
CA ILE A 219 -13.48 25.64 -10.05
C ILE A 219 -14.98 25.59 -10.38
N LEU A 220 -15.81 25.46 -9.35
CA LEU A 220 -17.27 25.40 -9.50
C LEU A 220 -17.89 26.78 -9.79
N GLN A 221 -17.31 27.87 -9.26
CA GLN A 221 -17.73 29.24 -9.58
C GLN A 221 -17.28 29.69 -10.98
N GLY A 222 -16.22 29.12 -11.54
CA GLY A 222 -15.65 29.48 -12.85
C GLY A 222 -16.46 29.05 -14.08
N HIS A 223 -17.55 28.30 -13.92
CA HIS A 223 -18.39 27.84 -15.04
C HIS A 223 -19.61 28.74 -15.31
N GLY A 224 -19.70 29.92 -14.68
CA GLY A 224 -20.84 30.85 -14.79
C GLY A 224 -20.72 31.97 -15.84
N SER A 225 -19.74 31.96 -16.74
CA SER A 225 -19.58 33.04 -17.73
C SER A 225 -19.15 32.48 -19.09
N LYS A 226 -20.06 31.84 -19.81
CA LYS A 226 -19.97 31.87 -21.28
C LYS A 226 -20.28 33.30 -21.70
N GLN A 227 -19.27 34.06 -22.11
CA GLN A 227 -19.48 35.24 -22.93
C GLN A 227 -20.02 34.74 -24.27
N ASP A 228 -21.26 35.13 -24.56
CA ASP A 228 -21.86 35.01 -25.88
C ASP A 228 -20.97 35.70 -26.92
N ALA A 229 -20.74 35.00 -28.03
CA ALA A 229 -20.12 35.53 -29.23
C ALA A 229 -21.17 36.25 -30.10
#